data_AF-A0A2P4TBC7-F1
#
_entry.id   AF-A0A2P4TBC7-F1
#
_cell.length_a   1.000
_cell.length_b   1.000
_cell.length_c   1.000
_cell.angle_alpha   90.00
_cell.angle_beta   90.00
_cell.angle_gamma   90.00
#
_symmetry.space_group_name_H-M   'P 1'
#
loop_
_entity.id
_entity.type
_entity.pdbx_description
1 polymer ?
#
loop_
_entity_poly.entity_id
_entity_poly.type
_entity_poly.pdbx_seq_one_letter_code
_entity_poly.pdbx_strand_id
1 'polypeptide(L)'
;VRSLPPLSFEETERRVLLMKKWSLYKQQQDKAEKEAIRSLVEAQQEALKELRLESEELYQAAVRRDEELFPFERDGPNYTPPLPGYDPPEGKCIDITKVYTQ
;
A
#
# COMPACT_ATOMS: atom_id res chain seq x y z
N VAL A 1 -10.19 -34.47 -7.10
CA VAL A 1 -9.01 -33.67 -7.54
C VAL A 1 -9.25 -33.28 -8.99
N ARG A 2 -9.18 -31.99 -9.35
CA ARG A 2 -9.31 -31.57 -10.76
C ARG A 2 -8.05 -32.00 -11.54
N SER A 3 -8.21 -32.73 -12.65
CA SER A 3 -7.12 -33.03 -13.58
C SER A 3 -6.89 -31.85 -14.51
N LEU A 4 -5.67 -31.30 -14.52
CA LEU A 4 -5.31 -30.18 -15.40
C LEU A 4 -4.65 -30.71 -16.68
N PRO A 5 -5.08 -30.28 -17.88
CA PRO A 5 -4.42 -30.65 -19.12
C PRO A 5 -3.01 -30.04 -19.22
N PRO A 6 -2.07 -30.70 -19.95
CA PRO A 6 -0.75 -30.13 -20.18
C PRO A 6 -0.86 -28.86 -21.05
N LEU A 7 0.01 -27.89 -20.78
CA LEU A 7 0.11 -26.68 -21.58
C LEU A 7 0.82 -26.97 -22.91
N SER A 8 0.40 -26.30 -23.97
CA SER A 8 1.17 -26.29 -25.21
C SER A 8 2.48 -25.52 -25.01
N PHE A 9 3.45 -25.78 -25.91
CA PHE A 9 4.71 -25.04 -25.93
C PHE A 9 4.49 -23.53 -26.10
N GLU A 10 3.62 -23.15 -27.05
CA GLU A 10 3.29 -21.74 -27.32
C GLU A 10 2.74 -21.01 -26.10
N GLU A 11 1.84 -21.65 -25.34
CA GLU A 11 1.27 -21.07 -24.12
C GLU A 11 2.32 -20.96 -23.01
N THR A 12 3.25 -21.92 -22.93
CA THR A 12 4.37 -21.87 -21.98
C THR A 12 5.31 -20.70 -22.30
N GLU A 13 5.72 -20.57 -23.56
CA GLU A 13 6.57 -19.47 -24.04
C GLU A 13 5.90 -18.11 -23.83
N ARG A 14 4.61 -17.99 -24.15
CA ARG A 14 3.83 -16.77 -23.92
C ARG A 14 3.87 -16.34 -22.45
N ARG A 15 3.68 -17.28 -21.52
CA ARG A 15 3.76 -17.01 -20.07
C ARG A 15 5.16 -16.59 -19.65
N VAL A 16 6.20 -17.27 -20.13
CA VAL A 16 7.59 -16.92 -19.81
C VAL A 16 7.91 -15.50 -20.28
N LEU A 17 7.53 -15.15 -21.52
CA LEU A 17 7.74 -13.80 -22.06
C LEU A 17 6.97 -12.73 -21.28
N LEU A 18 5.72 -13.02 -20.89
CA LEU A 18 4.93 -12.13 -20.05
C LEU A 18 5.62 -11.91 -18.69
N MET A 19 6.08 -12.98 -18.04
CA MET A 19 6.76 -12.88 -16.74
C MET A 19 8.06 -12.09 -16.83
N LYS A 20 8.86 -12.26 -17.88
CA LYS A 20 10.07 -11.45 -18.11
C LYS A 20 9.75 -9.95 -18.18
N LYS A 21 8.71 -9.58 -18.94
CA LYS A 21 8.25 -8.18 -19.05
C LYS A 21 7.72 -7.67 -17.71
N TRP A 22 6.93 -8.47 -17.00
CA TRP A 22 6.38 -8.12 -15.70
C TRP A 22 7.48 -7.87 -14.66
N SER A 23 8.51 -8.71 -14.62
CA SER A 23 9.66 -8.53 -13.73
C SER A 23 10.38 -7.21 -13.97
N LEU A 24 10.63 -6.87 -15.24
CA LEU A 24 11.24 -5.58 -15.60
C LEU A 24 10.36 -4.40 -15.18
N TYR A 25 9.05 -4.48 -15.45
CA TYR A 25 8.09 -3.45 -15.06
C TYR A 25 8.07 -3.22 -13.53
N LYS A 26 8.01 -4.30 -12.75
CA LYS A 26 8.02 -4.21 -11.29
C LYS A 26 9.35 -3.67 -10.74
N GLN A 27 10.47 -4.00 -11.38
CA GLN A 27 11.77 -3.41 -11.03
C GLN A 27 11.80 -1.90 -11.27
N GLN A 28 11.24 -1.42 -12.38
CA GLN A 28 11.15 0.01 -12.65
C GLN A 28 10.25 0.74 -11.64
N GLN A 29 9.12 0.14 -11.28
CA GLN A 29 8.22 0.69 -10.26
C GLN A 29 8.92 0.79 -8.89
N ASP A 30 9.60 -0.27 -8.45
CA ASP A 30 10.37 -0.29 -7.19
C ASP A 30 11.48 0.76 -7.18
N LYS A 31 12.22 0.91 -8.29
CA LYS A 31 13.25 1.94 -8.42
C LYS A 31 12.66 3.35 -8.26
N ALA A 32 11.55 3.63 -8.95
CA ALA A 32 10.88 4.93 -8.87
C ALA A 32 10.35 5.23 -7.45
N GLU A 33 9.76 4.25 -6.79
CA GLU A 33 9.29 4.38 -5.41
C GLU A 33 10.44 4.68 -4.44
N LYS A 34 11.55 3.94 -4.55
CA LYS A 34 12.75 4.18 -3.73
C LYS A 34 13.37 5.55 -3.97
N GLU A 35 13.41 5.99 -5.23
CA GLU A 35 13.90 7.34 -5.56
C GLU A 35 13.01 8.43 -4.96
N ALA A 36 11.68 8.26 -4.99
CA ALA A 36 10.73 9.18 -4.38
C ALA A 36 10.83 9.21 -2.84
N ILE A 37 10.97 8.05 -2.19
CA ILE A 37 11.17 7.99 -0.73
C ILE A 37 12.49 8.68 -0.37
N ARG A 38 13.57 8.40 -1.10
CA ARG A 38 14.88 9.01 -0.86
C ARG A 38 14.80 10.53 -0.97
N SER A 39 14.19 11.07 -2.03
CA SER A 39 14.09 12.52 -2.21
C SER A 39 13.24 13.19 -1.12
N LEU A 40 12.16 12.55 -0.68
CA LEU A 40 11.34 13.04 0.43
C LEU A 40 12.13 13.08 1.75
N VAL A 41 12.92 12.05 2.04
CA VAL A 41 13.75 11.99 3.25
C VAL A 41 14.89 13.02 3.19
N GLU A 42 15.56 13.16 2.06
CA GLU A 42 16.61 14.17 1.87
C GLU A 42 16.08 15.59 2.06
N ALA A 43 14.92 15.91 1.45
CA ALA A 43 14.27 17.20 1.60
C ALA A 43 13.82 17.46 3.06
N GLN A 44 13.26 16.45 3.74
CA GLN A 44 12.91 16.57 5.16
C GLN A 44 14.15 16.88 6.02
N GLN A 45 15.27 16.21 5.78
CA GLN A 45 16.50 16.42 6.52
C GLN A 45 17.10 17.82 6.27
N GLU A 46 17.09 18.29 5.02
CA GLU A 46 17.55 19.64 4.67
C GLU A 46 16.69 20.70 5.37
N ALA A 47 15.36 20.59 5.26
CA ALA A 47 14.44 21.51 5.92
C ALA A 47 14.64 21.56 7.45
N LEU A 48 14.89 20.41 8.10
CA LEU A 48 15.17 20.36 9.55
C LEU A 48 16.51 21.01 9.93
N LYS A 49 17.53 20.92 9.06
CA LYS A 49 18.83 21.60 9.30
C LYS A 49 18.68 23.11 9.24
N GLU A 50 18.01 23.60 8.19
CA GLU A 50 17.72 25.04 8.05
C GLU A 50 16.86 25.54 9.20
N LEU A 51 15.80 24.80 9.57
CA LEU A 51 14.94 25.17 10.71
C LEU A 51 15.73 25.31 12.01
N ARG A 52 16.73 24.46 12.23
CA ARG A 52 17.57 24.52 13.43
C ARG A 52 18.46 25.75 13.47
N LEU A 53 18.97 26.19 12.32
CA LEU A 53 19.77 27.42 12.22
C LEU A 53 18.92 28.66 12.49
N GLU A 54 17.67 28.65 12.04
CA GLU A 54 16.71 29.74 12.24
C GLU A 54 16.11 29.76 13.66
N SER A 55 15.77 28.60 14.22
CA SER A 55 15.18 28.47 15.56
C SER A 55 15.35 27.06 16.15
N GLU A 56 16.18 26.95 17.19
CA GLU A 56 16.34 25.70 17.94
C GLU A 56 15.03 25.28 18.63
N GLU A 57 14.21 26.22 19.11
CA GLU A 57 12.93 25.91 19.76
C GLU A 57 11.95 25.22 18.80
N LEU A 58 11.82 25.72 17.57
CA LEU A 58 10.95 25.11 16.56
C LEU A 58 11.48 23.78 16.07
N TYR A 59 12.80 23.63 15.94
CA TYR A 59 13.42 22.35 15.63
C TYR A 59 13.06 21.29 16.69
N GLN A 60 13.21 21.61 17.98
CA GLN A 60 12.88 20.70 19.09
C GLN A 60 11.38 20.36 19.14
N ALA A 61 10.50 21.24 18.68
CA ALA A 61 9.07 20.94 18.54
C ALA A 61 8.82 19.97 17.36
N ALA A 62 9.41 20.24 16.19
CA ALA A 62 9.17 19.49 14.96
C ALA A 62 9.69 18.04 15.00
N VAL A 63 10.75 17.75 15.76
CA VAL A 63 11.31 16.39 15.88
C VAL A 63 10.56 15.50 16.89
N ARG A 64 9.63 16.06 17.66
CA ARG A 64 8.81 15.26 18.59
C ARG A 64 7.89 14.34 17.82
N ARG A 65 7.65 13.16 18.39
CA ARG A 65 6.65 12.24 17.85
C ARG A 65 5.27 12.81 18.09
N ASP A 66 4.41 12.67 17.11
CA ASP A 66 2.99 12.93 17.27
C ASP A 66 2.34 11.75 18.00
N GLU A 67 1.81 12.01 19.21
CA GLU A 67 1.13 11.01 20.03
C GLU A 67 -0.24 10.64 19.45
N GLU A 68 -0.84 11.51 18.63
CA GLU A 68 -2.15 11.27 18.01
C GLU A 68 -2.05 10.45 16.71
N LEU A 69 -0.84 10.15 16.25
CA LEU A 69 -0.62 9.40 15.01
C LEU A 69 -1.21 7.97 15.08
N PHE A 70 -1.30 7.38 16.27
CA PHE A 70 -1.83 6.03 16.44
C PHE A 70 -3.03 6.01 17.40
N PRO A 71 -4.11 5.28 17.06
CA PRO A 71 -4.27 4.39 15.90
C PRO A 71 -4.55 5.14 14.59
N PHE A 72 -3.85 4.75 13.50
CA PHE A 72 -4.09 5.27 12.15
C PHE A 72 -4.96 4.30 11.36
N GLU A 73 -6.14 4.75 10.93
CA GLU A 73 -7.06 3.97 10.10
C GLU A 73 -7.27 4.64 8.74
N ARG A 74 -7.25 3.84 7.67
CA ARG A 74 -7.52 4.30 6.31
C ARG A 74 -8.09 3.17 5.48
N ASP A 75 -9.25 3.40 4.89
CA ASP A 75 -9.84 2.49 3.92
C ASP A 75 -9.07 2.52 2.59
N GLY A 76 -8.93 1.35 1.98
CA GLY A 76 -8.41 1.22 0.63
C GLY A 76 -9.35 1.83 -0.42
N PRO A 77 -8.85 2.14 -1.63
CA PRO A 77 -9.69 2.64 -2.70
C PRO A 77 -10.70 1.56 -3.16
N ASN A 78 -11.93 1.98 -3.45
CA ASN A 78 -12.93 1.14 -4.09
C ASN A 78 -12.75 1.11 -5.61
N TYR A 79 -13.20 0.04 -6.26
CA TYR A 79 -13.19 -0.04 -7.73
C TYR A 79 -14.14 0.98 -8.38
N THR A 80 -15.26 1.29 -7.72
CA THR A 80 -16.21 2.33 -8.14
C THR A 80 -16.60 3.20 -6.93
N PRO A 81 -16.88 4.49 -7.14
CA PRO A 81 -17.38 5.34 -6.06
C PRO A 81 -18.81 4.94 -5.64
N PRO A 82 -19.25 5.32 -4.43
CA PRO A 82 -20.61 5.07 -3.97
C PRO A 82 -21.65 5.73 -4.88
N LEU A 83 -22.80 5.06 -5.05
CA LEU A 83 -23.94 5.59 -5.79
C LEU A 83 -24.87 6.37 -4.83
N PRO A 84 -25.09 7.69 -5.03
CA PRO A 84 -26.01 8.46 -4.21
C PRO A 84 -27.45 7.93 -4.30
N GLY A 85 -28.09 7.73 -3.16
CA GLY A 85 -29.48 7.24 -3.10
C GLY A 85 -29.65 5.74 -3.33
N TYR A 86 -28.56 4.95 -3.32
CA TYR A 86 -28.67 3.50 -3.34
C TYR A 86 -29.24 2.97 -2.02
N ASP A 87 -30.33 2.23 -2.10
CA ASP A 87 -30.96 1.54 -0.98
C ASP A 87 -30.63 0.03 -1.05
N PRO A 88 -29.74 -0.49 -0.18
CA PRO A 88 -29.37 -1.89 -0.20
C PRO A 88 -30.51 -2.79 0.31
N PRO A 89 -30.62 -4.05 -0.17
CA PRO A 89 -31.62 -4.98 0.33
C PRO A 89 -31.38 -5.36 1.79
N GLU A 90 -32.47 -5.64 2.51
CA GLU A 90 -32.39 -6.14 3.89
C GLU A 90 -31.72 -7.51 3.98
N GLY A 91 -31.00 -7.75 5.07
CA GLY A 91 -30.30 -9.01 5.33
C GLY A 91 -29.94 -9.20 6.80
N LYS A 92 -29.51 -10.42 7.14
CA LYS A 92 -29.01 -10.77 8.47
C LYS A 92 -27.53 -11.11 8.39
N CYS A 93 -26.71 -10.47 9.23
CA CYS A 93 -25.33 -10.89 9.46
C CYS A 93 -25.30 -11.84 10.68
N ILE A 94 -24.93 -13.10 10.47
CA ILE A 94 -24.78 -14.10 11.55
C ILE A 94 -23.30 -14.43 11.67
N ASP A 95 -22.70 -14.09 12.80
CA ASP A 95 -21.32 -14.49 13.10
C ASP A 95 -21.29 -16.00 13.41
N ILE A 96 -20.53 -16.74 12.61
CA ILE A 96 -20.31 -18.18 12.74
C ILE A 96 -18.89 -18.50 13.23
N THR A 97 -18.17 -17.50 13.75
CA THR A 97 -16.83 -17.65 14.31
C THR A 97 -16.87 -18.63 15.48
N LYS A 98 -16.16 -19.76 15.33
CA LYS A 98 -16.12 -20.80 16.35
C LYS A 98 -15.36 -20.30 17.58
N VAL A 99 -16.02 -20.29 18.73
CA VAL A 99 -15.36 -20.08 20.02
C VAL A 99 -14.81 -21.42 20.49
N TYR A 100 -13.49 -21.49 20.64
CA TYR A 100 -12.81 -22.66 21.19
C TYR A 100 -12.61 -22.46 22.68
N THR A 101 -13.10 -23.39 23.49
CA THR A 101 -12.90 -23.43 24.94
C THR A 101 -11.80 -24.44 25.29
N GLN A 102 -10.98 -24.12 26.28
CA GLN A 102 -9.92 -24.99 26.80
C GLN A 102 -10.46 -26.07 27.73
#